data_AF-A0A7S4AUK5-F1
#
_entry.id   AF-A0A7S4AUK5-F1
#
_cell.length_a   1.000
_cell.length_b   1.000
_cell.length_c   1.000
_cell.angle_alpha   90.00
_cell.angle_beta   90.00
_cell.angle_gamma   90.00
#
_symmetry.space_group_name_H-M   'P 1'
#
loop_
_entity.id
_entity.type
_entity.pdbx_description
1 polymer ?
#
loop_
_entity_poly.entity_id
_entity_poly.type
_entity_poly.pdbx_seq_one_letter_code
_entity_poly.pdbx_strand_id
1 'polypeptide(L)'
;MALTSTTAPGKIFVSRNEIAEHYKSDWHKYNLKRREAGLPLLEEREFQVRLEAALALRKEKEKKSGTDHIKDVNSKKSKKKLEKKNQKKNSTVAIETNNKKNGGTSSSSLSSPDAGDTEMASEDQSQVDAPRSRIPAALAESQENPEIDPKQSLFDQHKSKSLKENVHYMQQKYGFFIPDKEFLADLEGLLGYCHEKIKMGHYCLYCNQYVFVLFNI
;
A
#
# COMPACT_ATOMS: atom_id res chain seq x y z
N MET A 1 -4.05 25.28 -27.24
CA MET A 1 -3.63 23.90 -26.87
C MET A 1 -3.70 23.81 -25.36
N ALA A 2 -4.36 22.78 -24.81
CA ALA A 2 -4.38 22.56 -23.36
C ALA A 2 -3.04 21.98 -22.92
N LEU A 3 -2.44 22.53 -21.86
CA LEU A 3 -1.21 22.00 -21.28
C LEU A 3 -1.59 20.96 -20.23
N THR A 4 -1.22 19.70 -20.45
CA THR A 4 -1.52 18.58 -19.55
C THR A 4 -0.24 17.82 -19.20
N SER A 5 -0.26 17.06 -18.10
CA SER A 5 0.87 16.26 -17.63
C SER A 5 0.45 14.83 -17.33
N THR A 6 1.29 13.86 -17.68
CA THR A 6 0.99 12.42 -17.50
C THR A 6 0.90 12.00 -16.03
N THR A 7 1.44 12.80 -15.11
CA THR A 7 1.35 12.55 -13.66
C THR A 7 0.28 13.40 -12.98
N ALA A 8 -0.54 14.13 -13.74
CA ALA A 8 -1.58 15.03 -13.23
C ALA A 8 -2.91 14.74 -13.94
N PRO A 9 -3.51 13.56 -13.73
CA PRO A 9 -4.77 13.21 -14.37
C PRO A 9 -5.85 14.23 -13.99
N GLY A 10 -6.62 14.68 -14.99
CA GLY A 10 -7.74 15.61 -14.81
C GLY A 10 -7.35 17.09 -14.60
N LYS A 11 -6.07 17.43 -14.44
CA LYS A 11 -5.61 18.82 -14.30
C LYS A 11 -5.22 19.41 -15.65
N ILE A 12 -5.75 20.60 -15.95
CA ILE A 12 -5.35 21.43 -17.08
C ILE A 12 -4.54 22.59 -16.53
N PHE A 13 -3.33 22.79 -17.06
CA PHE A 13 -2.46 23.91 -16.70
C PHE A 13 -2.71 25.08 -17.65
N VAL A 14 -2.78 26.29 -17.11
CA VAL A 14 -3.04 27.52 -17.89
C VAL A 14 -1.74 28.01 -18.53
N SER A 15 -0.61 27.81 -17.87
CA SER A 15 0.70 28.27 -18.32
C SER A 15 1.80 27.22 -18.22
N ARG A 16 2.88 27.44 -18.99
CA ARG A 16 4.10 26.63 -18.90
C ARG A 16 4.83 26.82 -17.56
N ASN A 17 4.54 27.87 -16.82
CA ASN A 17 5.10 28.04 -15.49
C ASN A 17 4.39 27.12 -14.48
N GLU A 18 3.06 27.02 -14.55
CA GLU A 18 2.27 26.13 -13.68
C GLU A 18 2.64 24.65 -13.87
N ILE A 19 2.89 24.21 -15.11
CA ILE A 19 3.35 22.83 -15.35
C ILE A 19 4.75 22.60 -14.77
N ALA A 20 5.62 23.61 -14.78
CA ALA A 20 6.95 23.54 -14.18
C ALA A 20 6.89 23.51 -12.64
N GLU A 21 5.96 24.25 -12.04
CA GLU A 21 5.67 24.19 -10.60
C GLU A 21 5.11 22.83 -10.21
N HIS A 22 4.21 22.27 -11.02
CA HIS A 22 3.69 20.92 -10.82
C HIS A 22 4.81 19.88 -10.76
N TYR A 23 5.77 19.90 -11.69
CA TYR A 23 6.91 18.96 -11.69
C TYR A 23 7.77 19.05 -10.42
N LYS A 24 7.73 20.18 -9.70
CA LYS A 24 8.45 20.36 -8.42
C LYS A 24 7.59 19.97 -7.21
N SER A 25 6.27 19.95 -7.37
CA SER A 25 5.30 19.67 -6.30
C SER A 25 5.40 18.25 -5.76
N ASP A 26 4.93 18.06 -4.52
CA ASP A 26 4.86 16.75 -3.90
C ASP A 26 3.80 15.85 -4.56
N TRP A 27 2.79 16.42 -5.20
CA TRP A 27 1.80 15.65 -5.95
C TRP A 27 2.43 14.93 -7.14
N HIS A 28 3.28 15.60 -7.92
CA HIS A 28 4.03 14.98 -9.02
C HIS A 28 4.93 13.83 -8.54
N LYS A 29 5.73 14.08 -7.49
CA LYS A 29 6.63 13.07 -6.91
C LYS A 29 5.86 11.87 -6.36
N TYR A 30 4.73 12.13 -5.71
CA TYR A 30 3.88 11.07 -5.16
C TYR A 30 3.26 10.21 -6.26
N ASN A 31 2.73 10.83 -7.31
CA ASN A 31 2.19 10.11 -8.47
C ASN A 31 3.28 9.35 -9.23
N LEU A 32 4.50 9.87 -9.32
CA LEU A 32 5.65 9.16 -9.87
C LEU A 32 5.96 7.88 -9.08
N LYS A 33 6.03 7.99 -7.75
CA LYS A 33 6.25 6.84 -6.86
C LYS A 33 5.13 5.81 -6.92
N ARG A 34 3.88 6.25 -7.12
CA ARG A 34 2.74 5.33 -7.34
C ARG A 34 2.88 4.59 -8.66
N ARG A 35 3.27 5.28 -9.74
CA ARG A 35 3.50 4.67 -11.04
C ARG A 35 4.60 3.61 -10.99
N GLU A 36 5.72 3.92 -10.32
CA GLU A 36 6.83 2.98 -10.11
C GLU A 36 6.38 1.73 -9.34
N ALA A 37 5.46 1.90 -8.39
CA ALA A 37 4.88 0.80 -7.63
C ALA A 37 3.72 0.06 -8.37
N GLY A 38 3.37 0.45 -9.60
CA GLY A 38 2.23 -0.13 -10.34
C GLY A 38 0.85 0.26 -9.79
N LEU A 39 0.76 1.30 -8.95
CA LEU A 39 -0.49 1.81 -8.40
C LEU A 39 -1.12 2.88 -9.32
N PRO A 40 -2.46 2.98 -9.37
CA PRO A 40 -3.15 4.00 -10.16
C PRO A 40 -2.78 5.40 -9.66
N LEU A 41 -2.59 6.33 -10.59
CA LEU A 41 -2.31 7.74 -10.29
C LEU A 41 -3.50 8.37 -9.57
N LEU A 42 -3.22 9.30 -8.66
CA LEU A 42 -4.26 10.02 -7.94
C LEU A 42 -4.58 11.36 -8.59
N GLU A 43 -5.86 11.71 -8.53
CA GLU A 43 -6.30 13.07 -8.80
C GLU A 43 -5.85 14.04 -7.71
N GLU A 44 -5.83 15.33 -8.03
CA GLU A 44 -5.39 16.40 -7.11
C GLU A 44 -6.19 16.40 -5.81
N ARG A 45 -7.52 16.23 -5.90
CA ARG A 45 -8.41 16.21 -4.74
C ARG A 45 -8.10 15.06 -3.78
N GLU A 46 -7.85 13.88 -4.32
CA GLU A 46 -7.55 12.69 -3.51
C GLU A 46 -6.16 12.76 -2.87
N PHE A 47 -5.21 13.38 -3.57
CA PHE A 47 -3.89 13.67 -3.01
C PHE A 47 -4.01 14.64 -1.83
N GLN A 48 -4.81 15.71 -1.98
CA GLN A 48 -5.01 16.70 -0.93
C GLN A 48 -5.63 16.09 0.34
N VAL A 49 -6.66 15.25 0.20
CA VAL A 49 -7.28 14.54 1.33
C VAL A 49 -6.26 13.66 2.06
N ARG A 50 -5.41 12.93 1.33
CA ARG A 50 -4.36 12.10 1.93
C ARG A 50 -3.28 12.93 2.61
N LEU A 51 -2.89 14.06 2.03
CA LEU A 51 -1.92 14.98 2.60
C LEU A 51 -2.44 15.57 3.92
N GLU A 52 -3.69 16.03 3.95
CA GLU A 52 -4.33 16.56 5.16
C GLU A 52 -4.43 15.52 6.27
N ALA A 53 -4.83 14.29 5.94
CA ALA A 53 -4.85 13.18 6.89
C ALA A 53 -3.45 12.90 7.45
N ALA A 54 -2.42 12.88 6.61
CA ALA A 54 -1.03 12.67 7.04
C ALA A 54 -0.53 13.79 7.97
N LEU A 55 -0.86 15.04 7.66
CA LEU A 55 -0.50 16.20 8.50
C LEU A 55 -1.25 16.18 9.85
N ALA A 56 -2.54 15.80 9.86
CA ALA A 56 -3.32 15.67 11.09
C ALA A 56 -2.72 14.59 12.01
N LEU A 57 -2.35 13.43 11.46
CA LEU A 57 -1.70 12.36 12.21
C LEU A 57 -0.34 12.79 12.77
N ARG A 58 0.46 13.53 11.99
CA ARG A 58 1.74 14.06 12.47
C ARG A 58 1.54 15.03 13.62
N LYS A 59 0.59 15.95 13.51
CA LYS A 59 0.25 16.92 14.57
C LYS A 59 -0.24 16.23 15.84
N GLU A 60 -0.99 15.13 15.72
CA GLU A 60 -1.43 14.35 16.88
C GLU A 60 -0.25 13.63 17.56
N LYS A 61 0.68 13.06 16.78
CA LYS A 61 1.91 12.43 17.30
C LYS A 61 2.80 13.45 18.02
N GLU A 62 2.99 14.64 17.45
CA GLU A 62 3.79 15.72 18.06
C GLU A 62 3.19 16.21 19.39
N LYS A 63 1.86 16.23 19.53
CA LYS A 63 1.20 16.56 20.80
C LYS A 63 1.39 15.48 21.88
N LYS A 64 1.54 14.21 21.47
CA LYS A 64 1.74 13.08 22.39
C LYS A 64 3.20 12.90 22.80
N SER A 65 4.16 13.34 21.97
CA SER A 65 5.60 13.18 22.23
C SER A 65 6.23 14.27 23.12
N GLY A 66 5.43 15.05 23.86
CA GLY A 66 5.86 16.30 24.49
C GLY A 66 6.19 16.29 25.99
N THR A 67 5.98 15.19 26.75
CA THR A 67 6.10 15.25 28.23
C THR A 67 6.71 14.03 28.91
N ASP A 68 7.14 12.99 28.20
CA ASP A 68 7.49 11.72 28.86
C ASP A 68 8.92 11.64 29.44
N HIS A 69 9.75 12.69 29.28
CA HIS A 69 11.12 12.71 29.82
C HIS A 69 11.45 13.86 30.77
N ILE A 70 10.50 14.72 31.15
CA ILE A 70 10.76 15.72 32.19
C ILE A 70 10.54 15.07 33.55
N LYS A 71 11.60 14.43 34.06
CA LYS A 71 11.71 14.06 35.47
C LYS A 71 11.78 15.38 36.26
N ASP A 72 10.69 15.75 36.92
CA ASP A 72 10.66 16.80 37.93
C ASP A 72 11.60 16.43 39.09
N VAL A 73 12.86 16.82 38.99
CA VAL A 73 13.86 16.76 40.06
C VAL A 73 13.68 17.94 41.01
N ASN A 74 12.46 18.16 41.54
CA ASN A 74 12.34 18.90 42.79
C ASN A 74 10.98 18.71 43.50
N SER A 75 10.82 17.58 44.22
CA SER A 75 9.92 17.57 45.38
C SER A 75 10.33 16.51 46.40
N LYS A 76 11.25 16.88 47.29
CA LYS A 76 11.49 16.18 48.56
C LYS A 76 11.59 17.20 49.71
N LYS A 77 10.44 17.50 50.33
CA LYS A 77 10.24 17.88 51.76
C LYS A 77 8.79 18.37 51.90
N SER A 78 7.91 17.89 52.77
CA SER A 78 8.10 17.43 54.15
C SER A 78 6.91 16.58 54.61
N LYS A 79 7.17 15.58 55.45
CA LYS A 79 6.17 14.90 56.29
C LYS A 79 5.73 15.82 57.44
N LYS A 80 4.42 15.93 57.73
CA LYS A 80 3.93 15.97 59.13
C LYS A 80 2.45 15.58 59.26
N LYS A 81 2.23 14.68 60.22
CA LYS A 81 1.03 14.02 60.74
C LYS A 81 0.13 14.99 61.53
N LEU A 82 -1.22 14.87 61.44
CA LEU A 82 -2.14 14.93 62.60
C LEU A 82 -3.57 14.41 62.29
N GLU A 83 -4.15 13.74 63.28
CA GLU A 83 -5.43 13.00 63.35
C GLU A 83 -6.70 13.84 63.66
N LYS A 84 -7.88 13.24 63.36
CA LYS A 84 -9.24 13.37 63.97
C LYS A 84 -9.93 14.75 63.84
N LYS A 85 -11.26 14.91 63.67
CA LYS A 85 -12.42 14.19 64.25
C LYS A 85 -13.73 14.65 63.55
N ASN A 86 -14.68 13.73 63.42
CA ASN A 86 -16.16 13.83 63.63
C ASN A 86 -17.09 14.81 62.87
N GLN A 87 -18.13 14.17 62.28
CA GLN A 87 -19.59 14.32 62.50
C GLN A 87 -20.25 15.68 62.19
N LYS A 88 -21.51 15.80 61.76
CA LYS A 88 -22.65 14.97 61.30
C LYS A 88 -23.82 15.98 61.27
N LYS A 89 -24.87 15.68 60.48
CA LYS A 89 -26.31 16.07 60.61
C LYS A 89 -26.81 16.84 59.37
N ASN A 90 -27.63 16.20 58.52
CA ASN A 90 -29.07 15.85 58.63
C ASN A 90 -29.89 16.95 57.94
N SER A 91 -31.04 16.75 57.29
CA SER A 91 -32.02 15.66 57.10
C SER A 91 -33.05 16.26 56.11
N THR A 92 -33.79 15.53 55.26
CA THR A 92 -35.05 14.79 55.52
C THR A 92 -35.43 14.05 54.22
N VAL A 93 -35.67 12.73 54.15
CA VAL A 93 -36.91 11.95 54.48
C VAL A 93 -38.10 12.38 53.61
N ALA A 94 -38.90 11.56 52.91
CA ALA A 94 -38.87 10.15 52.50
C ALA A 94 -40.12 9.86 51.60
N ILE A 95 -40.23 8.61 51.09
CA ILE A 95 -41.47 7.84 50.78
C ILE A 95 -42.15 8.10 49.41
N GLU A 96 -42.59 7.15 48.57
CA GLU A 96 -42.57 5.67 48.45
C GLU A 96 -43.19 5.27 47.07
N THR A 97 -42.70 4.19 46.42
CA THR A 97 -43.42 3.16 45.59
C THR A 97 -44.28 3.57 44.36
N ASN A 98 -44.48 2.83 43.25
CA ASN A 98 -44.19 1.44 42.83
C ASN A 98 -44.37 1.29 41.29
N ASN A 99 -43.76 0.23 40.71
CA ASN A 99 -44.04 -0.46 39.42
C ASN A 99 -43.91 0.33 38.08
N LYS A 100 -43.19 -0.15 37.05
CA LYS A 100 -43.41 -1.43 36.34
C LYS A 100 -42.25 -1.76 35.37
N LYS A 101 -42.03 -3.07 35.20
CA LYS A 101 -41.08 -3.82 34.34
C LYS A 101 -40.98 -3.34 32.87
N ASN A 102 -39.78 -3.37 32.26
CA ASN A 102 -39.33 -4.45 31.34
C ASN A 102 -37.98 -4.18 30.65
N GLY A 103 -37.17 -5.25 30.47
CA GLY A 103 -36.07 -5.40 29.50
C GLY A 103 -34.73 -4.79 29.91
N GLY A 104 -33.57 -5.45 29.87
CA GLY A 104 -33.16 -6.75 29.36
C GLY A 104 -31.63 -6.73 29.23
N THR A 105 -30.95 -7.49 30.10
CA THR A 105 -29.78 -8.38 29.80
C THR A 105 -28.59 -7.73 29.07
N SER A 106 -27.53 -7.26 29.76
CA SER A 106 -26.33 -8.02 30.24
C SER A 106 -25.53 -8.68 29.09
N SER A 107 -24.20 -8.62 28.97
CA SER A 107 -23.13 -8.27 29.92
C SER A 107 -21.76 -8.38 29.23
N SER A 108 -20.77 -7.75 29.87
CA SER A 108 -19.42 -8.28 30.17
C SER A 108 -18.40 -8.57 29.05
N SER A 109 -17.09 -8.31 29.13
CA SER A 109 -16.18 -7.53 29.99
C SER A 109 -14.77 -8.13 29.85
N LEU A 110 -13.72 -7.31 30.07
CA LEU A 110 -12.40 -7.67 30.66
C LEU A 110 -11.46 -8.52 29.76
N SER A 111 -10.13 -8.42 29.79
CA SER A 111 -9.14 -7.61 30.52
C SER A 111 -7.73 -8.02 30.04
N SER A 112 -6.76 -7.11 30.14
CA SER A 112 -5.31 -7.37 30.01
C SER A 112 -4.76 -8.29 31.12
N PRO A 113 -3.50 -8.74 30.98
CA PRO A 113 -2.52 -8.47 32.04
C PRO A 113 -1.10 -8.12 31.53
N ASP A 114 -0.22 -7.94 32.52
CA ASP A 114 0.95 -7.08 32.68
C ASP A 114 2.32 -7.78 32.53
N ALA A 115 3.39 -6.98 32.66
CA ALA A 115 4.82 -7.12 32.38
C ALA A 115 5.67 -8.23 33.06
N GLY A 116 6.91 -8.39 32.56
CA GLY A 116 8.04 -9.03 33.25
C GLY A 116 9.32 -9.16 32.40
N ASP A 117 10.39 -8.49 32.82
CA ASP A 117 11.71 -8.27 32.19
C ASP A 117 12.76 -9.35 32.53
N THR A 118 13.72 -9.66 31.64
CA THR A 118 15.11 -10.12 31.97
C THR A 118 16.03 -10.03 30.72
N GLU A 119 17.22 -9.46 30.91
CA GLU A 119 18.25 -9.14 29.90
C GLU A 119 19.22 -10.29 29.52
N MET A 120 19.81 -10.15 28.32
CA MET A 120 21.27 -10.20 27.99
C MET A 120 21.79 -11.26 26.97
N ALA A 121 22.53 -10.72 25.96
CA ALA A 121 23.53 -11.32 25.04
C ALA A 121 23.01 -12.36 24.01
N SER A 122 23.39 -12.40 22.72
CA SER A 122 24.58 -11.92 21.97
C SER A 122 24.34 -12.04 20.44
N GLU A 123 25.08 -11.23 19.65
CA GLU A 123 25.59 -11.44 18.27
C GLU A 123 24.61 -11.75 17.12
N ASP A 124 24.45 -10.80 16.18
CA ASP A 124 25.10 -10.75 14.86
C ASP A 124 24.43 -11.64 13.79
N GLN A 125 23.66 -11.01 12.89
CA GLN A 125 23.90 -11.05 11.44
C GLN A 125 22.84 -10.26 10.67
N SER A 126 23.36 -9.38 9.83
CA SER A 126 22.69 -8.63 8.77
C SER A 126 21.86 -9.50 7.83
N GLN A 127 20.66 -9.04 7.42
CA GLN A 127 20.20 -9.15 6.03
C GLN A 127 18.98 -8.26 5.73
N VAL A 128 18.94 -7.81 4.48
CA VAL A 128 18.15 -6.74 3.89
C VAL A 128 16.69 -7.13 3.64
N ASP A 129 15.74 -6.49 4.33
CA ASP A 129 14.30 -6.67 4.08
C ASP A 129 13.84 -5.83 2.88
N ALA A 130 13.86 -6.45 1.70
CA ALA A 130 13.05 -6.03 0.55
C ALA A 130 11.55 -6.29 0.86
N PRO A 131 10.61 -5.43 0.42
CA PRO A 131 9.21 -5.59 0.75
C PRO A 131 8.63 -6.81 0.02
N ARG A 132 8.36 -7.88 0.78
CA ARG A 132 7.62 -9.07 0.34
C ARG A 132 6.23 -8.68 -0.16
N SER A 133 6.03 -8.72 -1.48
CA SER A 133 4.71 -8.73 -2.11
C SER A 133 3.94 -9.98 -1.65
N ARG A 134 2.85 -9.79 -0.90
CA ARG A 134 1.93 -10.87 -0.52
C ARG A 134 1.28 -11.47 -1.75
N ILE A 135 1.77 -12.64 -2.16
CA ILE A 135 0.98 -13.59 -2.95
C ILE A 135 0.15 -14.42 -1.96
N PRO A 136 -1.18 -14.59 -2.16
CA PRO A 136 -1.94 -15.56 -1.39
C PRO A 136 -1.38 -16.96 -1.61
N ALA A 137 -0.99 -17.65 -0.54
CA ALA A 137 -0.34 -18.97 -0.55
C ALA A 137 -1.22 -20.13 -1.10
N ALA A 138 -2.40 -19.83 -1.64
CA ALA A 138 -3.38 -20.81 -2.09
C ALA A 138 -3.25 -21.22 -3.57
N LEU A 139 -2.19 -20.78 -4.27
CA LEU A 139 -1.91 -21.16 -5.66
C LEU A 139 -0.43 -21.56 -5.87
N ALA A 140 0.15 -22.22 -4.86
CA ALA A 140 1.54 -22.70 -4.89
C ALA A 140 1.63 -24.23 -5.09
N GLU A 141 0.59 -24.86 -5.64
CA GLU A 141 0.60 -26.28 -5.96
C GLU A 141 0.66 -26.49 -7.48
N SER A 142 1.88 -26.77 -7.95
CA SER A 142 2.20 -27.50 -9.18
C SER A 142 1.54 -26.99 -10.47
N GLN A 143 1.82 -25.74 -10.86
CA GLN A 143 1.69 -25.34 -12.25
C GLN A 143 3.02 -25.67 -12.93
N GLU A 144 3.05 -26.73 -13.74
CA GLU A 144 4.17 -26.99 -14.66
C GLU A 144 4.47 -25.70 -15.41
N ASN A 145 5.74 -25.31 -15.45
CA ASN A 145 6.15 -24.09 -16.14
C ASN A 145 5.75 -24.23 -17.61
N PRO A 146 4.80 -23.42 -18.15
CA PRO A 146 4.28 -23.64 -19.48
C PRO A 146 5.42 -23.61 -20.49
N GLU A 147 5.53 -24.65 -21.33
CA GLU A 147 6.58 -24.74 -22.34
C GLU A 147 6.51 -23.53 -23.27
N ILE A 148 7.56 -22.70 -23.24
CA ILE A 148 7.65 -21.51 -24.07
C ILE A 148 8.11 -21.93 -25.46
N ASP A 149 7.16 -22.04 -26.39
CA ASP A 149 7.47 -22.23 -27.81
C ASP A 149 7.50 -20.87 -28.53
N PRO A 150 8.68 -20.38 -28.97
CA PRO A 150 8.81 -19.09 -29.65
C PRO A 150 8.13 -19.04 -31.04
N LYS A 151 7.69 -20.19 -31.58
CA LYS A 151 6.87 -20.27 -32.80
C LYS A 151 5.37 -20.10 -32.53
N GLN A 152 4.96 -20.14 -31.27
CA GLN A 152 3.60 -19.81 -30.85
C GLN A 152 3.43 -18.29 -30.77
N SER A 153 2.28 -17.80 -31.20
CA SER A 153 1.87 -16.41 -31.07
C SER A 153 1.78 -15.99 -29.60
N LEU A 154 2.09 -14.73 -29.32
CA LEU A 154 2.01 -14.14 -27.97
C LEU A 154 0.58 -13.81 -27.54
N PHE A 155 -0.35 -13.71 -28.49
CA PHE A 155 -1.68 -13.12 -28.27
C PHE A 155 -2.83 -14.10 -28.49
N ASP A 156 -2.55 -15.31 -29.02
CA ASP A 156 -3.53 -16.37 -29.27
C ASP A 156 -2.89 -17.75 -29.39
N GLN A 157 -3.70 -18.77 -29.66
CA GLN A 157 -3.28 -20.17 -29.76
C GLN A 157 -2.68 -20.56 -31.12
N HIS A 158 -2.32 -19.58 -31.96
CA HIS A 158 -1.73 -19.87 -33.27
C HIS A 158 -0.27 -20.29 -33.15
N LYS A 159 0.13 -21.34 -33.88
CA LYS A 159 1.52 -21.80 -34.00
C LYS A 159 1.97 -21.75 -35.47
N SER A 160 3.07 -21.06 -35.72
CA SER A 160 3.61 -20.88 -37.08
C SER A 160 4.71 -21.90 -37.39
N LYS A 161 5.07 -22.05 -38.67
CA LYS A 161 6.09 -23.02 -39.09
C LYS A 161 7.51 -22.51 -38.81
N SER A 162 7.71 -21.19 -38.87
CA SER A 162 8.98 -20.53 -38.55
C SER A 162 8.78 -19.32 -37.62
N LEU A 163 9.86 -18.91 -36.94
CA LEU A 163 9.87 -17.71 -36.10
C LEU A 163 9.52 -16.45 -36.89
N LYS A 164 10.10 -16.31 -38.09
CA LYS A 164 9.85 -15.16 -38.97
C LYS A 164 8.39 -15.09 -39.41
N GLU A 165 7.78 -16.23 -39.72
CA GLU A 165 6.34 -16.30 -40.02
C GLU A 165 5.48 -15.96 -38.81
N ASN A 166 5.87 -16.39 -37.61
CA ASN A 166 5.17 -16.05 -36.37
C ASN A 166 5.15 -14.54 -36.12
N VAL A 167 6.32 -13.90 -36.25
CA VAL A 167 6.42 -12.44 -36.12
C VAL A 167 5.58 -11.74 -37.18
N HIS A 168 5.63 -12.20 -38.44
CA HIS A 168 4.81 -11.63 -39.50
C HIS A 168 3.31 -11.79 -39.21
N TYR A 169 2.87 -12.95 -38.74
CA TYR A 169 1.50 -13.20 -38.31
C TYR A 169 1.07 -12.23 -37.19
N MET A 170 1.89 -12.10 -36.16
CA MET A 170 1.62 -11.18 -35.04
C MET A 170 1.60 -9.72 -35.49
N GLN A 171 2.47 -9.35 -36.44
CA GLN A 171 2.49 -8.01 -37.02
C GLN A 171 1.21 -7.69 -37.80
N GLN A 172 0.73 -8.62 -38.63
CA GLN A 172 -0.47 -8.40 -39.46
C GLN A 172 -1.77 -8.43 -38.64
N LYS A 173 -1.89 -9.38 -37.70
CA LYS A 173 -3.14 -9.59 -36.96
C LYS A 173 -3.27 -8.70 -35.72
N TYR A 174 -2.18 -8.48 -35.00
CA TYR A 174 -2.16 -7.78 -33.70
C TYR A 174 -1.41 -6.45 -33.74
N GLY A 175 -0.79 -6.09 -34.87
CA GLY A 175 0.04 -4.89 -34.96
C GLY A 175 1.34 -5.01 -34.15
N PHE A 176 1.78 -6.22 -33.82
CA PHE A 176 3.02 -6.42 -33.06
C PHE A 176 4.23 -6.10 -33.94
N PHE A 177 4.90 -5.00 -33.63
CA PHE A 177 6.04 -4.50 -34.37
C PHE A 177 7.29 -4.51 -33.49
N ILE A 178 8.39 -5.03 -34.03
CA ILE A 178 9.72 -5.01 -33.40
C ILE A 178 10.52 -3.86 -34.03
N PRO A 179 10.83 -2.78 -33.28
CA PRO A 179 11.67 -1.70 -33.76
C PRO A 179 13.07 -2.20 -34.13
N ASP A 180 13.68 -1.57 -35.13
CA ASP A 180 15.10 -1.73 -35.48
C ASP A 180 15.55 -3.21 -35.57
N LYS A 181 14.71 -4.07 -36.16
CA LYS A 181 14.89 -5.52 -36.28
C LYS A 181 16.25 -5.95 -36.86
N GLU A 182 16.91 -5.07 -37.60
CA GLU A 182 18.22 -5.29 -38.22
C GLU A 182 19.36 -5.37 -37.19
N PHE A 183 19.17 -4.74 -36.01
CA PHE A 183 20.13 -4.75 -34.90
C PHE A 183 19.79 -5.81 -33.83
N LEU A 184 18.75 -6.60 -34.04
CA LEU A 184 18.34 -7.63 -33.12
C LEU A 184 19.20 -8.88 -33.30
N ALA A 185 20.12 -9.12 -32.36
CA ALA A 185 21.00 -10.28 -32.37
C ALA A 185 20.27 -11.61 -32.11
N ASP A 186 19.24 -11.58 -31.26
CA ASP A 186 18.50 -12.77 -30.84
C ASP A 186 16.99 -12.53 -30.85
N LEU A 187 16.34 -12.97 -31.93
CA LEU A 187 14.89 -12.91 -32.08
C LEU A 187 14.19 -13.96 -31.21
N GLU A 188 14.81 -15.12 -31.03
CA GLU A 188 14.23 -16.23 -30.29
C GLU A 188 14.18 -15.89 -28.80
N GLY A 189 15.27 -15.36 -28.25
CA GLY A 189 15.33 -14.87 -26.87
C GLY A 189 14.38 -13.71 -26.60
N LEU A 190 14.22 -12.76 -27.54
CA LEU A 190 13.24 -11.68 -27.40
C LEU A 190 11.81 -12.22 -27.28
N LEU A 191 11.43 -13.14 -28.17
CA LEU A 191 10.10 -13.75 -28.14
C LEU A 191 9.90 -14.62 -26.90
N GLY A 192 10.94 -15.36 -26.48
CA GLY A 192 10.93 -16.13 -25.24
C GLY A 192 10.67 -15.25 -24.02
N TYR A 193 11.36 -14.13 -23.91
CA TYR A 193 11.15 -13.14 -22.86
C TYR A 193 9.73 -12.56 -22.89
N CYS A 194 9.21 -12.23 -24.06
CA CYS A 194 7.82 -11.75 -24.19
C CYS A 194 6.80 -12.81 -23.75
N HIS A 195 7.02 -14.09 -24.10
CA HIS A 195 6.18 -15.19 -23.64
C HIS A 195 6.22 -15.33 -22.12
N GLU A 196 7.40 -15.30 -21.51
CA GLU A 196 7.56 -15.37 -20.05
C GLU A 196 6.83 -14.21 -19.36
N LYS A 197 7.03 -12.98 -19.87
CA LYS A 197 6.34 -11.78 -19.38
C LYS A 197 4.82 -11.91 -19.40
N ILE A 198 4.25 -12.48 -20.47
CA ILE A 198 2.79 -12.59 -20.64
C ILE A 198 2.23 -13.83 -19.93
N LYS A 199 2.80 -15.01 -20.15
CA LYS A 199 2.26 -16.30 -19.68
C LYS A 199 2.54 -16.56 -18.20
N MET A 200 3.74 -16.23 -17.73
CA MET A 200 4.15 -16.49 -16.34
C MET A 200 3.98 -15.25 -15.48
N GLY A 201 4.41 -14.09 -15.99
CA GLY A 201 4.35 -12.83 -15.26
C GLY A 201 2.98 -12.14 -15.31
N HIS A 202 2.12 -12.50 -16.28
CA HIS A 202 0.86 -11.80 -16.56
C HIS A 202 1.01 -10.28 -16.72
N TYR A 203 2.11 -9.83 -17.31
CA TYR A 203 2.36 -8.42 -17.57
C TYR A 203 1.97 -8.03 -19.01
N CYS A 204 1.30 -6.90 -19.16
CA CYS A 204 1.09 -6.29 -20.47
C CYS A 204 2.42 -5.72 -21.00
N LEU A 205 2.79 -6.06 -22.24
CA LEU A 205 4.02 -5.57 -22.88
C LEU A 205 4.03 -4.05 -23.12
N TYR A 206 2.87 -3.41 -23.18
CA TYR A 206 2.76 -1.97 -23.47
C TYR A 206 2.83 -1.11 -22.21
N CYS A 207 1.93 -1.33 -21.24
CA CYS A 207 1.86 -0.50 -20.04
C CYS A 207 2.67 -1.04 -18.85
N ASN A 208 3.26 -2.24 -18.98
CA ASN A 208 4.00 -2.96 -17.94
C ASN A 208 3.21 -3.09 -16.63
N GLN A 209 1.88 -3.13 -16.73
CA GLN A 209 1.00 -3.39 -15.60
C GLN A 209 0.66 -4.88 -15.54
N TYR A 210 0.49 -5.37 -14.32
CA TYR A 210 -0.01 -6.71 -14.07
C TYR A 210 -1.47 -6.80 -14.51
N VAL A 211 -1.77 -7.77 -15.36
CA VAL A 211 -3.12 -8.08 -15.83
C VAL A 211 -3.55 -9.34 -15.12
N PHE A 212 -4.59 -9.25 -14.29
CA PHE A 212 -5.19 -10.45 -13.71
C PHE A 212 -6.03 -11.14 -14.79
N VAL A 213 -5.41 -12.03 -15.57
CA VAL A 213 -6.10 -12.76 -16.63
C VAL A 213 -6.64 -14.08 -16.06
N LEU A 214 -7.96 -14.20 -15.92
CA LEU A 214 -8.66 -15.45 -15.58
C LEU A 214 -8.80 -16.41 -16.79
N PHE A 215 -7.88 -16.39 -17.76
CA PHE A 215 -7.99 -17.23 -18.95
C PHE A 215 -6.92 -18.32 -19.00
N ASN A 216 -7.43 -19.55 -19.08
CA ASN A 216 -6.73 -20.69 -19.67
C ASN A 216 -6.43 -20.34 -21.13
N ILE A 217 -5.14 -20.17 -21.46
CA ILE A 217 -4.61 -20.21 -22.83
C ILE A 217 -4.03 -21.60 -23.03
#